data_AF-A0A521ES31-F1
#
_entry.id   AF-A0A521ES31-F1
#
_cell.length_a   1.000
_cell.length_b   1.000
_cell.length_c   1.000
_cell.angle_alpha   90.00
_cell.angle_beta   90.00
_cell.angle_gamma   90.00
#
_symmetry.space_group_name_H-M   'P 1'
#
loop_
_entity.id
_entity.type
_entity.pdbx_description
1 polymer ?
#
loop_
_entity_poly.entity_id
_entity_poly.type
_entity_poly.pdbx_seq_one_letter_code
_entity_poly.pdbx_strand_id
1 'polypeptide(L)'
;MQLPKHWKRLFIELLVQFKQLKKRFRNWFQDVEVELYDLNKVAEPYVHYFNFLLVIMAMASIIASEGFQLPEPYLSWNWYLEFGILSGFILTYVLRLFLTSKRWSLIRSRKFESLLVVLLVLFGFLMLVDQHDVAIYLEDLFGLSRFMPVLVLLTKIYLIILIVIKTIRAAPIIISLKKKPTQLVAYSFVSVIIFGALLLMTPSSTVDGQGLNWIDALFTSTSAVCVTGLIVVDTATHLTFFGQMIVLILI
;
A
#
# COMPACT_ATOMS: atom_id res chain seq x y z
N MET A 1 34.66 -55.48 -14.77
CA MET A 1 33.47 -55.85 -15.59
C MET A 1 33.28 -54.81 -16.68
N GLN A 2 33.50 -55.18 -17.95
CA GLN A 2 33.26 -54.29 -19.09
C GLN A 2 31.77 -54.32 -19.44
N LEU A 3 31.07 -53.19 -19.29
CA LEU A 3 29.66 -53.06 -19.68
C LEU A 3 29.46 -53.47 -21.15
N PRO A 4 28.39 -54.23 -21.48
CA PRO A 4 28.10 -54.65 -22.85
C PRO A 4 28.01 -53.44 -23.80
N LYS A 5 28.60 -53.55 -25.00
CA LYS A 5 28.68 -52.43 -25.98
C LYS A 5 27.33 -51.76 -26.29
N HIS A 6 26.24 -52.54 -26.26
CA HIS A 6 24.86 -52.06 -26.43
C HIS A 6 24.45 -51.03 -25.35
N TRP A 7 24.74 -51.32 -24.08
CA TRP A 7 24.38 -50.46 -22.95
C TRP A 7 25.14 -49.13 -22.96
N LYS A 8 26.39 -49.14 -23.44
CA LYS A 8 27.16 -47.90 -23.64
C LYS A 8 26.52 -46.99 -24.69
N ARG A 9 26.02 -47.54 -25.80
CA ARG A 9 25.35 -46.74 -26.85
C ARG A 9 24.05 -46.12 -26.35
N LEU A 10 23.20 -46.91 -25.70
CA LEU A 10 21.96 -46.41 -25.09
C LEU A 10 22.22 -45.29 -24.07
N PHE A 11 23.23 -45.46 -23.21
CA PHE A 11 23.56 -44.45 -22.20
C PHE A 11 24.06 -43.15 -22.85
N ILE A 12 24.84 -43.25 -23.93
CA ILE A 12 25.31 -42.08 -24.69
C ILE A 12 24.13 -41.39 -25.40
N GLU A 13 23.23 -42.12 -26.04
CA GLU A 13 22.03 -41.56 -26.69
C GLU A 13 21.13 -40.86 -25.68
N LEU A 14 20.92 -41.46 -24.50
CA LEU A 14 20.12 -40.89 -23.42
C LEU A 14 20.75 -39.61 -22.88
N LEU A 15 22.08 -39.58 -22.70
CA LEU A 15 22.81 -38.35 -22.32
C LEU A 15 22.73 -37.26 -23.39
N VAL A 16 22.80 -37.61 -24.68
CA VAL A 16 22.66 -36.65 -25.78
C VAL A 16 21.25 -36.08 -25.80
N GLN A 17 20.22 -36.92 -25.68
CA GLN A 17 18.83 -36.47 -25.56
C GLN A 17 18.63 -35.57 -24.34
N PHE A 18 19.16 -35.94 -23.18
CA PHE A 18 19.06 -35.13 -21.96
C PHE A 18 19.74 -33.76 -22.13
N LYS A 19 20.88 -33.71 -22.82
CA LYS A 19 21.60 -32.47 -23.12
C LYS A 19 20.83 -31.58 -24.11
N GLN A 20 20.19 -32.17 -25.11
CA GLN A 20 19.31 -31.47 -26.05
C GLN A 20 18.04 -30.96 -25.35
N LEU A 21 17.43 -31.77 -24.48
CA LEU A 21 16.24 -31.41 -23.71
C LEU A 21 16.54 -30.26 -22.75
N LYS A 22 17.67 -30.31 -22.04
CA LYS A 22 18.17 -29.21 -21.20
C LYS A 22 18.43 -27.93 -22.01
N LYS A 23 18.98 -28.06 -23.24
CA LYS A 23 19.18 -26.90 -24.14
C LYS A 23 17.84 -26.31 -24.59
N ARG A 24 16.89 -27.14 -25.01
CA ARG A 24 15.54 -26.71 -25.42
C ARG A 24 14.79 -26.02 -24.28
N PHE A 25 14.86 -26.58 -23.08
CA PHE A 25 14.24 -26.01 -21.88
C PHE A 25 14.83 -24.64 -21.52
N ARG A 26 16.16 -24.49 -21.62
CA ARG A 26 16.83 -23.20 -21.41
C ARG A 26 16.45 -22.14 -22.44
N ASN A 27 16.39 -22.52 -23.73
CA ASN A 27 15.98 -21.60 -24.79
C ASN A 27 14.52 -21.18 -24.61
N TRP A 28 13.62 -22.12 -24.34
CA TRP A 28 12.21 -21.82 -24.03
C TRP A 28 12.08 -20.87 -22.83
N PHE A 29 12.88 -21.07 -21.77
CA PHE A 29 12.92 -20.15 -20.63
C PHE A 29 13.37 -18.73 -21.01
N GLN A 30 14.35 -18.61 -21.92
CA GLN A 30 14.79 -17.31 -22.44
C GLN A 30 13.71 -16.63 -23.27
N ASP A 31 13.01 -17.38 -24.13
CA ASP A 31 11.92 -16.84 -24.94
C ASP A 31 10.77 -16.32 -24.06
N VAL A 32 10.39 -17.10 -23.04
CA VAL A 32 9.39 -16.68 -22.03
C VAL A 32 9.88 -15.46 -21.24
N GLU A 33 11.16 -15.37 -20.90
CA GLU A 33 11.73 -14.23 -20.20
C GLU A 33 11.66 -12.93 -21.02
N VAL A 34 11.93 -13.00 -22.33
CA VAL A 34 11.79 -11.86 -23.26
C VAL A 34 10.33 -11.44 -23.37
N GLU A 35 9.42 -12.40 -23.55
CA GLU A 35 7.99 -12.13 -23.69
C GLU A 35 7.41 -11.50 -22.41
N LEU A 36 7.81 -11.98 -21.23
CA LEU A 36 7.44 -11.40 -19.93
C LEU A 36 7.99 -9.97 -19.76
N TYR A 37 9.19 -9.69 -20.25
CA TYR A 37 9.78 -8.35 -20.21
C TYR A 37 8.97 -7.35 -21.06
N ASP A 38 8.60 -7.74 -22.28
CA ASP A 38 7.78 -6.92 -23.17
C ASP A 38 6.37 -6.72 -22.61
N LEU A 39 5.76 -7.77 -22.04
CA LEU A 39 4.46 -7.68 -21.37
C LEU A 39 4.51 -6.75 -20.15
N ASN A 40 5.58 -6.82 -19.35
CA ASN A 40 5.77 -5.94 -18.20
C ASN A 40 5.86 -4.47 -18.63
N LYS A 41 6.56 -4.16 -19.73
CA LYS A 41 6.67 -2.80 -20.27
C LYS A 41 5.30 -2.23 -20.68
N VAL A 42 4.42 -3.06 -21.23
CA VAL A 42 3.05 -2.66 -21.59
C VAL A 42 2.18 -2.54 -20.34
N ALA A 43 2.31 -3.45 -19.38
CA ALA A 43 1.51 -3.47 -18.15
C ALA A 43 1.88 -2.37 -17.14
N GLU A 44 3.14 -1.93 -17.13
CA GLU A 44 3.67 -0.95 -16.18
C GLU A 44 2.84 0.34 -16.03
N PRO A 45 2.44 1.05 -17.11
CA PRO A 45 1.62 2.25 -16.99
C PRO A 45 0.24 1.96 -16.37
N TYR A 46 -0.42 0.86 -16.77
CA TYR A 46 -1.73 0.48 -16.21
C TYR A 46 -1.63 0.15 -14.72
N VAL A 47 -0.60 -0.59 -14.34
CA VAL A 47 -0.31 -0.90 -12.94
C VAL A 47 -0.05 0.39 -12.16
N HIS A 48 0.61 1.39 -12.73
CA HIS A 48 0.81 2.68 -12.09
C HIS A 48 -0.51 3.44 -11.87
N TYR A 49 -1.35 3.58 -12.91
CA TYR A 49 -2.65 4.24 -12.79
C TYR A 49 -3.58 3.56 -11.78
N PHE A 50 -3.65 2.23 -11.82
CA PHE A 50 -4.42 1.46 -10.85
C PHE A 50 -3.90 1.65 -9.42
N ASN A 51 -2.58 1.68 -9.22
CA ASN A 51 -2.00 1.97 -7.92
C ASN A 51 -2.32 3.38 -7.42
N PHE A 52 -2.32 4.38 -8.29
CA PHE A 52 -2.71 5.74 -7.94
C PHE A 52 -4.18 5.82 -7.51
N LEU A 53 -5.07 5.14 -8.23
CA LEU A 53 -6.48 5.01 -7.87
C LEU A 53 -6.66 4.35 -6.50
N LEU A 54 -5.95 3.25 -6.23
CA LEU A 54 -5.98 2.58 -4.92
C LEU A 54 -5.53 3.49 -3.78
N VAL A 55 -4.51 4.34 -4.01
CA VAL A 55 -4.04 5.30 -2.99
C VAL A 55 -5.10 6.36 -2.71
N ILE A 56 -5.75 6.91 -3.74
CA ILE A 56 -6.85 7.87 -3.57
C ILE A 56 -8.01 7.22 -2.78
N MET A 57 -8.40 6.00 -3.15
CA MET A 57 -9.45 5.27 -2.43
C MET A 57 -9.08 4.98 -0.99
N ALA A 58 -7.83 4.60 -0.71
CA ALA A 58 -7.34 4.36 0.65
C ALA A 58 -7.36 5.63 1.50
N MET A 59 -6.96 6.75 0.91
CA MET A 59 -7.00 8.03 1.62
C MET A 59 -8.44 8.47 1.90
N ALA A 60 -9.34 8.34 0.92
CA ALA A 60 -10.76 8.63 1.10
C ALA A 60 -11.42 7.71 2.15
N SER A 61 -11.08 6.42 2.15
CA SER A 61 -11.58 5.44 3.11
C SER A 61 -11.15 5.78 4.54
N ILE A 62 -9.87 6.12 4.77
CA ILE A 62 -9.37 6.51 6.09
C ILE A 62 -10.05 7.81 6.56
N ILE A 63 -10.15 8.80 5.68
CA ILE A 63 -10.81 10.08 6.01
C ILE A 63 -12.29 9.87 6.30
N ALA A 64 -12.98 9.00 5.56
CA ALA A 64 -14.39 8.71 5.80
C ALA A 64 -14.59 7.96 7.13
N SER A 65 -13.80 6.91 7.39
CA SER A 65 -13.97 6.08 8.58
C SER A 65 -13.65 6.84 9.86
N GLU A 66 -12.51 7.52 9.91
CA GLU A 66 -12.03 8.20 11.12
C GLU A 66 -12.52 9.65 11.20
N GLY A 67 -12.67 10.31 10.05
CA GLY A 67 -12.99 11.74 9.99
C GLY A 67 -14.47 12.06 10.14
N PHE A 68 -15.38 11.18 9.71
CA PHE A 68 -16.83 11.44 9.68
C PHE A 68 -17.67 10.57 10.62
N GLN A 69 -17.06 9.65 11.38
CA GLN A 69 -17.75 8.72 12.29
C GLN A 69 -18.99 8.10 11.63
N LEU A 70 -18.75 7.29 10.60
CA LEU A 70 -19.80 6.75 9.74
C LEU A 70 -20.83 5.92 10.55
N PRO A 71 -22.12 6.27 10.52
CA PRO A 71 -23.16 5.42 11.11
C PRO A 71 -23.33 4.13 10.30
N GLU A 72 -23.78 3.05 10.95
CA GLU A 72 -24.22 1.85 10.22
C GLU A 72 -25.37 2.23 9.27
N PRO A 73 -25.34 1.82 7.98
CA PRO A 73 -24.56 0.72 7.40
C PRO A 73 -23.25 1.13 6.70
N TYR A 74 -22.87 2.41 6.71
CA TYR A 74 -21.73 2.91 5.93
C TYR A 74 -20.39 2.38 6.46
N LEU A 75 -20.31 2.04 7.74
CA LEU A 75 -19.14 1.39 8.35
C LEU A 75 -18.85 0.04 7.68
N SER A 76 -19.89 -0.77 7.47
CA SER A 76 -19.81 -2.06 6.79
C SER A 76 -19.31 -1.92 5.35
N TRP A 77 -19.85 -0.94 4.60
CA TRP A 77 -19.38 -0.63 3.24
C TRP A 77 -17.92 -0.20 3.20
N ASN A 78 -17.49 0.60 4.18
CA ASN A 78 -16.10 1.02 4.27
C ASN A 78 -15.15 -0.16 4.56
N TRP A 79 -15.56 -1.13 5.36
CA TRP A 79 -14.78 -2.36 5.58
C TRP A 79 -14.57 -3.15 4.28
N TYR A 80 -15.61 -3.30 3.45
CA TYR A 80 -15.47 -3.92 2.13
C TYR A 80 -14.56 -3.12 1.19
N LEU A 81 -14.63 -1.79 1.24
CA LEU A 81 -13.71 -0.93 0.48
C LEU A 81 -12.26 -1.14 0.92
N GLU A 82 -11.97 -1.18 2.21
CA GLU A 82 -10.62 -1.44 2.74
C GLU A 82 -10.10 -2.81 2.31
N PHE A 83 -10.92 -3.84 2.41
CA PHE A 83 -10.58 -5.17 1.93
C PHE A 83 -10.29 -5.17 0.43
N GLY A 84 -11.15 -4.51 -0.36
CA GLY A 84 -10.97 -4.32 -1.80
C GLY A 84 -9.66 -3.62 -2.13
N ILE A 85 -9.33 -2.55 -1.41
CA ILE A 85 -8.08 -1.79 -1.56
C ILE A 85 -6.89 -2.72 -1.29
N LEU A 86 -6.85 -3.40 -0.15
CA LEU A 86 -5.79 -4.33 0.23
C LEU A 86 -5.61 -5.45 -0.80
N SER A 87 -6.72 -6.04 -1.25
CA SER A 87 -6.70 -7.07 -2.29
C SER A 87 -6.12 -6.53 -3.60
N GLY A 88 -6.43 -5.28 -3.97
CA GLY A 88 -5.85 -4.60 -5.13
C GLY A 88 -4.35 -4.38 -4.98
N PHE A 89 -3.87 -3.99 -3.80
CA PHE A 89 -2.42 -3.88 -3.51
C PHE A 89 -1.73 -5.24 -3.64
N ILE A 90 -2.30 -6.30 -3.08
CA ILE A 90 -1.79 -7.67 -3.21
C ILE A 90 -1.76 -8.08 -4.68
N LEU A 91 -2.85 -7.88 -5.42
CA LEU A 91 -2.95 -8.21 -6.83
C LEU A 91 -1.87 -7.50 -7.65
N THR A 92 -1.63 -6.21 -7.41
CA THR A 92 -0.56 -5.49 -8.12
C THR A 92 0.83 -6.02 -7.80
N TYR A 93 1.06 -6.46 -6.56
CA TYR A 93 2.31 -7.07 -6.15
C TYR A 93 2.50 -8.43 -6.83
N VAL A 94 1.46 -9.27 -6.82
CA VAL A 94 1.43 -10.59 -7.47
C VAL A 94 1.63 -10.46 -8.97
N LEU A 95 0.90 -9.56 -9.64
CA LEU A 95 1.07 -9.28 -11.07
C LEU A 95 2.52 -8.89 -11.39
N ARG A 96 3.14 -7.98 -10.62
CA ARG A 96 4.56 -7.64 -10.83
C ARG A 96 5.49 -8.83 -10.59
N LEU A 97 5.20 -9.68 -9.61
CA LEU A 97 5.99 -10.87 -9.30
C LEU A 97 5.92 -11.89 -10.45
N PHE A 98 4.76 -12.03 -11.10
CA PHE A 98 4.61 -12.88 -12.28
C PHE A 98 5.29 -12.30 -13.52
N LEU A 99 5.16 -10.98 -13.75
CA LEU A 99 5.70 -10.28 -14.93
C LEU A 99 7.21 -10.02 -14.87
N THR A 100 7.82 -10.01 -13.68
CA THR A 100 9.26 -9.78 -13.52
C THR A 100 10.04 -11.10 -13.59
N SER A 101 10.93 -11.24 -14.58
CA SER A 101 11.81 -12.42 -14.70
C SER A 101 12.68 -12.65 -13.45
N LYS A 102 13.28 -11.58 -12.90
CA LYS A 102 14.11 -11.64 -11.68
C LYS A 102 13.30 -11.55 -10.38
N ARG A 103 12.37 -12.48 -10.18
CA ARG A 103 11.46 -12.55 -9.00
C ARG A 103 12.17 -12.38 -7.66
N TRP A 104 13.29 -13.06 -7.49
CA TRP A 104 14.10 -13.04 -6.27
C TRP A 104 14.81 -11.71 -6.01
N SER A 105 15.13 -10.96 -7.07
CA SER A 105 15.72 -9.62 -6.94
C SER A 105 14.67 -8.60 -6.48
N LEU A 106 13.41 -8.75 -6.90
CA LEU A 106 12.31 -7.89 -6.49
C LEU A 106 11.98 -8.08 -5.00
N ILE A 107 11.85 -9.33 -4.54
CA ILE A 107 11.61 -9.64 -3.12
C ILE A 107 12.75 -9.09 -2.24
N ARG A 108 14.01 -9.23 -2.68
CA ARG A 108 15.17 -8.78 -1.91
C ARG A 108 15.35 -7.25 -1.92
N SER A 109 14.91 -6.56 -2.97
CA SER A 109 14.95 -5.09 -3.04
C SER A 109 13.77 -4.41 -2.35
N ARG A 110 12.62 -5.10 -2.25
CA ARG A 110 11.39 -4.61 -1.63
C ARG A 110 10.93 -5.46 -0.45
N LYS A 111 11.88 -5.80 0.44
CA LYS A 111 11.64 -6.70 1.59
C LYS A 111 10.44 -6.29 2.45
N PHE A 112 10.25 -4.98 2.64
CA PHE A 112 9.10 -4.46 3.38
C PHE A 112 7.78 -4.74 2.65
N GLU A 113 7.66 -4.44 1.35
CA GLU A 113 6.43 -4.73 0.59
C GLU A 113 6.12 -6.23 0.56
N SER A 114 7.15 -7.06 0.36
CA SER A 114 6.98 -8.52 0.32
C SER A 114 6.56 -9.09 1.67
N LEU A 115 7.19 -8.66 2.76
CA LEU A 115 6.87 -9.12 4.11
C LEU A 115 5.42 -8.77 4.46
N LEU A 116 5.01 -7.56 4.09
CA LEU A 116 3.67 -7.07 4.39
C LEU A 116 2.59 -7.78 3.58
N VAL A 117 2.81 -8.07 2.29
CA VAL A 117 1.88 -8.88 1.49
C VAL A 117 1.76 -10.29 2.07
N VAL A 118 2.87 -10.90 2.51
CA VAL A 118 2.84 -12.21 3.17
C VAL A 118 2.03 -12.16 4.46
N LEU A 119 2.22 -11.12 5.29
CA LEU A 119 1.45 -10.92 6.51
C LEU A 119 -0.05 -10.79 6.22
N LEU A 120 -0.44 -10.04 5.18
CA LEU A 120 -1.85 -9.90 4.77
C LEU A 120 -2.45 -11.20 4.26
N VAL A 121 -1.72 -11.97 3.45
CA VAL A 121 -2.19 -13.27 2.96
C VAL A 121 -2.36 -14.24 4.12
N LEU A 122 -1.45 -14.22 5.09
CA LEU A 122 -1.56 -15.00 6.32
C LEU A 122 -2.77 -14.56 7.15
N PHE A 123 -3.00 -13.26 7.29
CA PHE A 123 -4.18 -12.71 7.97
C PHE A 123 -5.49 -13.11 7.29
N GLY A 124 -5.57 -12.98 5.96
CA GLY A 124 -6.73 -13.42 5.18
C GLY A 124 -6.96 -14.93 5.29
N PHE A 125 -5.89 -15.73 5.35
CA PHE A 125 -5.98 -17.16 5.59
C PHE A 125 -6.52 -17.47 7.00
N LEU A 126 -6.06 -16.76 8.04
CA LEU A 126 -6.59 -16.92 9.40
C LEU A 126 -8.09 -16.56 9.48
N MET A 127 -8.54 -15.56 8.72
CA MET A 127 -9.97 -15.20 8.65
C MET A 127 -10.83 -16.24 7.92
N LEU A 128 -10.25 -17.03 7.02
CA LEU A 128 -10.94 -18.13 6.30
C LEU A 128 -10.96 -19.42 7.11
N VAL A 129 -9.95 -19.66 7.95
CA VAL A 129 -9.86 -20.81 8.85
C VAL A 129 -10.69 -20.53 10.10
N ASP A 130 -11.99 -20.81 9.96
CA ASP A 130 -13.01 -20.99 11.00
C ASP A 130 -13.17 -19.88 12.06
N GLN A 131 -14.27 -19.12 11.91
CA GLN A 131 -14.51 -17.81 12.51
C GLN A 131 -14.75 -17.79 14.03
N HIS A 132 -14.84 -18.93 14.72
CA HIS A 132 -15.19 -18.94 16.16
C HIS A 132 -14.08 -19.49 17.05
N ASP A 133 -13.31 -20.48 16.60
CA ASP A 133 -12.33 -21.13 17.49
C ASP A 133 -10.99 -20.39 17.53
N VAL A 134 -10.43 -20.01 16.37
CA VAL A 134 -9.07 -19.45 16.31
C VAL A 134 -8.96 -18.09 17.00
N ALA A 135 -10.00 -17.25 16.89
CA ALA A 135 -10.03 -15.95 17.55
C ALA A 135 -10.09 -16.09 19.09
N ILE A 136 -10.93 -17.01 19.61
CA ILE A 136 -11.04 -17.27 21.05
C ILE A 136 -9.75 -17.89 21.60
N TYR A 137 -9.13 -18.83 20.87
CA TYR A 137 -7.85 -19.43 21.27
C TYR A 137 -6.70 -18.41 21.29
N LEU A 138 -6.67 -17.47 20.34
CA LEU A 138 -5.67 -16.39 20.34
C LEU A 138 -5.95 -15.36 21.45
N GLU A 139 -7.21 -15.08 21.76
CA GLU A 139 -7.60 -14.24 22.90
C GLU A 139 -7.20 -14.86 24.25
N ASP A 140 -7.34 -16.19 24.41
CA ASP A 140 -6.98 -16.93 25.63
C ASP A 140 -5.45 -17.11 25.76
N LEU A 141 -4.73 -17.36 24.66
CA LEU A 141 -3.28 -17.52 24.66
C LEU A 141 -2.52 -16.19 24.90
N PHE A 142 -3.02 -15.08 24.34
CA PHE A 142 -2.40 -13.76 24.50
C PHE A 142 -3.06 -12.88 25.56
N GLY A 143 -4.19 -13.29 26.14
CA GLY A 143 -4.94 -12.55 27.17
C GLY A 143 -5.48 -11.19 26.70
N LEU A 144 -5.53 -10.95 25.38
CA LEU A 144 -5.88 -9.67 24.78
C LEU A 144 -7.33 -9.72 24.30
N SER A 145 -8.30 -9.38 25.17
CA SER A 145 -9.71 -9.11 24.82
C SER A 145 -9.90 -7.97 23.79
N ARG A 146 -8.80 -7.41 23.28
CA ARG A 146 -8.73 -6.36 22.26
C ARG A 146 -8.03 -6.83 20.98
N PHE A 147 -7.93 -8.13 20.73
CA PHE A 147 -7.17 -8.65 19.58
C PHE A 147 -7.71 -8.10 18.25
N MET A 148 -9.02 -8.14 18.02
CA MET A 148 -9.63 -7.61 16.79
C MET A 148 -9.43 -6.10 16.56
N PRO A 149 -9.73 -5.20 17.51
CA PRO A 149 -9.48 -3.77 17.29
C PRO A 149 -7.99 -3.45 17.12
N VAL A 150 -7.09 -4.20 17.77
CA VAL A 150 -5.64 -4.05 17.56
C VAL A 150 -5.25 -4.45 16.14
N LEU A 151 -5.78 -5.54 15.60
CA LEU A 151 -5.52 -5.97 14.21
C LEU A 151 -6.04 -4.96 13.18
N VAL A 152 -7.23 -4.41 13.39
CA VAL A 152 -7.78 -3.36 12.51
C VAL A 152 -6.89 -2.12 12.56
N LEU A 153 -6.46 -1.68 13.76
CA LEU A 153 -5.53 -0.56 13.92
C LEU A 153 -4.20 -0.83 13.19
N LEU A 154 -3.64 -2.04 13.32
CA LEU A 154 -2.43 -2.42 12.58
C LEU A 154 -2.64 -2.38 11.07
N THR A 155 -3.81 -2.78 10.57
CA THR A 155 -4.18 -2.71 9.15
C THR A 155 -4.28 -1.27 8.65
N LYS A 156 -4.82 -0.36 9.47
CA LYS A 156 -4.88 1.08 9.18
C LYS A 156 -3.50 1.71 9.13
N ILE A 157 -2.66 1.43 10.13
CA ILE A 157 -1.26 1.87 10.16
C ILE A 157 -0.53 1.36 8.91
N TYR A 158 -0.79 0.12 8.51
CA TYR A 158 -0.25 -0.46 7.29
C TYR A 158 -0.70 0.28 6.02
N LEU A 159 -1.99 0.59 5.87
CA LEU A 159 -2.49 1.36 4.74
C LEU A 159 -1.83 2.74 4.66
N ILE A 160 -1.67 3.42 5.79
CA ILE A 160 -0.98 4.72 5.87
C ILE A 160 0.48 4.57 5.40
N ILE A 161 1.22 3.60 5.93
CA ILE A 161 2.62 3.36 5.53
C ILE A 161 2.72 3.07 4.03
N LEU A 162 1.81 2.26 3.47
CA LEU A 162 1.76 1.98 2.03
C LEU A 162 1.51 3.24 1.20
N ILE A 163 0.54 4.06 1.60
CA ILE A 163 0.23 5.33 0.93
C ILE A 163 1.48 6.20 0.93
N VAL A 164 2.13 6.38 2.08
CA VAL A 164 3.34 7.21 2.21
C VAL A 164 4.46 6.70 1.30
N ILE A 165 4.78 5.40 1.35
CA ILE A 165 5.84 4.81 0.52
C ILE A 165 5.53 4.97 -0.97
N LYS A 166 4.28 4.77 -1.38
CA LYS A 166 3.88 4.91 -2.80
C LYS A 166 3.91 6.36 -3.25
N THR A 167 3.42 7.29 -2.44
CA THR A 167 3.47 8.73 -2.73
C THR A 167 4.90 9.21 -2.87
N ILE A 168 5.81 8.82 -1.96
CA ILE A 168 7.24 9.17 -2.05
C ILE A 168 7.87 8.64 -3.35
N ARG A 169 7.54 7.42 -3.76
CA ARG A 169 8.07 6.82 -5.00
C ARG A 169 7.44 7.41 -6.27
N ALA A 170 6.22 7.93 -6.19
CA ALA A 170 5.55 8.61 -7.31
C ALA A 170 6.00 10.08 -7.45
N ALA A 171 6.47 10.73 -6.38
CA ALA A 171 6.93 12.11 -6.36
C ALA A 171 7.93 12.48 -7.49
N PRO A 172 9.01 11.72 -7.76
CA PRO A 172 9.98 12.08 -8.82
C PRO A 172 9.38 12.06 -10.23
N ILE A 173 8.31 11.28 -10.46
CA ILE A 173 7.61 11.22 -11.75
C ILE A 173 6.86 12.54 -12.00
N ILE A 174 6.34 13.17 -10.96
CA ILE A 174 5.62 14.46 -11.05
C ILE A 174 6.62 15.61 -11.26
N ILE A 175 7.79 15.52 -10.64
CA ILE A 175 8.85 16.55 -10.71
C ILE A 175 9.45 16.64 -12.12
N SER A 176 9.56 15.51 -12.84
CA SER A 176 10.13 15.49 -14.20
C SER A 176 9.23 16.15 -15.26
N LEU A 177 7.95 16.40 -14.95
CA LEU A 177 6.97 16.96 -15.89
C LEU A 177 6.96 18.50 -15.97
N LYS A 178 7.67 19.23 -15.09
CA LYS A 178 7.63 20.71 -15.05
C LYS A 178 9.01 21.37 -15.19
N LYS A 179 9.09 22.37 -16.08
CA LYS A 179 10.32 23.10 -16.45
C LYS A 179 10.68 24.30 -15.54
N LYS A 180 9.84 24.67 -14.56
CA LYS A 180 10.04 25.87 -13.71
C LYS A 180 10.12 25.49 -12.21
N PRO A 181 11.34 25.42 -11.63
CA PRO A 181 11.54 25.00 -10.23
C PRO A 181 10.76 25.83 -9.21
N THR A 182 10.71 27.16 -9.36
CA THR A 182 10.02 28.06 -8.43
C THR A 182 8.51 27.80 -8.35
N GLN A 183 7.89 27.51 -9.49
CA GLN A 183 6.45 27.21 -9.52
C GLN A 183 6.16 25.87 -8.84
N LEU A 184 7.06 24.88 -8.99
CA LEU A 184 6.89 23.58 -8.37
C LEU A 184 6.85 23.67 -6.84
N VAL A 185 7.75 24.47 -6.25
CA VAL A 185 7.76 24.71 -4.80
C VAL A 185 6.49 25.45 -4.36
N ALA A 186 6.05 26.47 -5.09
CA ALA A 186 4.81 27.17 -4.76
C ALA A 186 3.59 26.23 -4.79
N TYR A 187 3.47 25.39 -5.83
CA TYR A 187 2.39 24.42 -5.94
C TYR A 187 2.43 23.35 -4.83
N SER A 188 3.61 22.90 -4.39
CA SER A 188 3.69 21.91 -3.31
C SER A 188 3.19 22.49 -1.99
N PHE A 189 3.57 23.72 -1.66
CA PHE A 189 3.09 24.40 -0.45
C PHE A 189 1.58 24.59 -0.47
N VAL A 190 1.04 25.14 -1.56
CA VAL A 190 -0.41 25.34 -1.71
C VAL A 190 -1.17 24.01 -1.62
N SER A 191 -0.64 22.94 -2.24
CA SER A 191 -1.26 21.61 -2.17
C SER A 191 -1.32 21.07 -0.74
N VAL A 192 -0.23 21.20 0.03
CA VAL A 192 -0.18 20.73 1.42
C VAL A 192 -1.13 21.55 2.30
N ILE A 193 -1.18 22.87 2.11
CA ILE A 193 -2.08 23.77 2.85
C ILE A 193 -3.55 23.43 2.57
N ILE A 194 -3.94 23.26 1.31
CA ILE A 194 -5.31 22.90 0.96
C ILE A 194 -5.65 21.53 1.54
N PHE A 195 -4.72 20.58 1.46
CA PHE A 195 -4.95 19.24 1.99
C PHE A 195 -5.10 19.23 3.52
N GLY A 196 -4.23 19.95 4.24
CA GLY A 196 -4.33 20.13 5.68
C GLY A 196 -5.62 20.83 6.10
N ALA A 197 -6.03 21.87 5.36
CA ALA A 197 -7.31 22.55 5.60
C ALA A 197 -8.50 21.58 5.44
N LEU A 198 -8.54 20.78 4.37
CA LEU A 198 -9.61 19.80 4.15
C LEU A 198 -9.67 18.73 5.27
N LEU A 199 -8.52 18.29 5.77
CA LEU A 199 -8.46 17.37 6.91
C LEU A 199 -8.98 18.02 8.19
N LEU A 200 -8.63 19.29 8.44
CA LEU A 200 -9.10 20.05 9.60
C LEU A 200 -10.59 20.41 9.54
N MET A 201 -11.22 20.41 8.36
CA MET A 201 -12.67 20.57 8.23
C MET A 201 -13.48 19.31 8.56
N THR A 202 -12.82 18.16 8.76
CA THR A 202 -13.55 16.93 9.09
C THR A 202 -14.15 17.02 10.49
N PRO A 203 -15.35 16.49 10.75
CA PRO A 203 -16.02 16.64 12.04
C PRO A 203 -15.25 15.99 13.20
N SER A 204 -14.45 14.95 12.95
CA SER A 204 -13.58 14.37 13.97
C SER A 204 -12.39 15.26 14.37
N SER A 205 -12.08 16.34 13.66
CA SER A 205 -10.96 17.23 13.99
C SER A 205 -11.28 18.15 15.18
N THR A 206 -12.56 18.46 15.42
CA THR A 206 -13.01 19.39 16.47
C THR A 206 -13.89 18.70 17.51
N VAL A 207 -13.82 19.19 18.76
CA VAL A 207 -14.52 18.59 19.90
C VAL A 207 -16.04 18.74 19.78
N ASP A 208 -16.51 19.78 19.11
CA ASP A 208 -17.93 20.03 18.83
C ASP A 208 -18.51 19.17 17.68
N GLY A 209 -17.66 18.40 16.98
CA GLY A 209 -18.09 17.52 15.90
C GLY A 209 -18.53 18.24 14.63
N GLN A 210 -18.26 19.55 14.47
CA GLN A 210 -18.64 20.31 13.27
C GLN A 210 -17.50 20.52 12.26
N GLY A 211 -16.25 20.28 12.68
CA GLY A 211 -15.07 20.63 11.91
C GLY A 211 -14.80 22.13 11.92
N LEU A 212 -13.59 22.54 11.52
CA LEU A 212 -13.27 23.96 11.37
C LEU A 212 -13.99 24.56 10.16
N ASN A 213 -14.40 25.82 10.28
CA ASN A 213 -14.85 26.60 9.13
C ASN A 213 -13.72 26.72 8.09
N TRP A 214 -14.08 26.84 6.82
CA TRP A 214 -13.11 26.89 5.70
C TRP A 214 -11.97 27.89 5.92
N ILE A 215 -12.30 29.10 6.38
CA ILE A 215 -11.32 30.18 6.59
C ILE A 215 -10.38 29.83 7.76
N ASP A 216 -10.93 29.34 8.87
CA ASP A 216 -10.15 29.00 10.07
C ASP A 216 -9.26 27.78 9.80
N ALA A 217 -9.78 26.78 9.08
CA ALA A 217 -9.02 25.61 8.64
C ALA A 217 -7.87 26.00 7.69
N LEU A 218 -8.13 26.86 6.71
CA LEU A 218 -7.12 27.35 5.77
C LEU A 218 -6.03 28.15 6.49
N PHE A 219 -6.43 29.04 7.41
CA PHE A 219 -5.50 29.83 8.20
C PHE A 219 -4.64 28.94 9.10
N THR A 220 -5.27 28.02 9.83
CA THR A 220 -4.59 27.11 10.76
C THR A 220 -3.61 26.22 10.01
N SER A 221 -4.02 25.66 8.86
CA SER A 221 -3.12 24.85 8.02
C SER A 221 -1.97 25.68 7.44
N THR A 222 -2.21 26.93 7.03
CA THR A 222 -1.14 27.81 6.52
C THR A 222 -0.15 28.16 7.63
N SER A 223 -0.66 28.47 8.82
CA SER A 223 0.15 28.81 9.98
C SER A 223 1.05 27.65 10.42
N ALA A 224 0.52 26.43 10.42
CA ALA A 224 1.25 25.21 10.74
C ALA A 224 2.35 24.92 9.69
N VAL A 225 2.01 24.88 8.40
CA VAL A 225 2.96 24.59 7.31
C VAL A 225 4.08 25.64 7.22
N CYS A 226 3.76 26.91 7.49
CA CYS A 226 4.75 27.98 7.52
C CYS A 226 5.43 28.15 8.89
N VAL A 227 5.08 27.34 9.89
CA VAL A 227 5.62 27.34 11.25
C VAL A 227 5.59 28.75 11.88
N THR A 228 4.51 29.49 11.63
CA THR A 228 4.36 30.88 12.11
C THR A 228 3.82 30.97 13.53
N GLY A 229 3.13 29.94 14.01
CA GLY A 229 2.58 29.87 15.38
C GLY A 229 1.33 30.73 15.61
N LEU A 230 0.70 31.25 14.56
CA LEU A 230 -0.56 32.00 14.67
C LEU A 230 -1.76 31.06 14.80
N ILE A 231 -2.65 31.35 15.74
CA ILE A 231 -3.81 30.51 16.08
C ILE A 231 -5.06 31.39 16.04
N VAL A 232 -6.10 30.95 15.33
CA VAL A 232 -7.40 31.65 15.23
C VAL A 232 -8.43 31.07 16.20
N VAL A 233 -8.29 29.78 16.52
CA VAL A 233 -9.17 29.03 17.41
C VAL A 233 -8.29 28.24 18.37
N ASP A 234 -8.59 28.25 19.67
CA ASP A 234 -7.73 27.60 20.69
C ASP A 234 -7.55 26.10 20.41
N THR A 235 -6.36 25.74 19.91
CA THR A 235 -6.02 24.36 19.53
C THR A 235 -6.04 23.37 20.70
N ALA A 236 -5.88 23.82 21.93
CA ALA A 236 -5.88 22.93 23.09
C ALA A 236 -7.29 22.48 23.46
N THR A 237 -8.30 23.32 23.24
CA THR A 237 -9.68 23.08 23.68
C THR A 237 -10.64 22.78 22.53
N HIS A 238 -10.41 23.35 21.34
CA HIS A 238 -11.28 23.13 20.17
C HIS A 238 -10.92 21.92 19.33
N LEU A 239 -9.63 21.54 19.26
CA LEU A 239 -9.21 20.39 18.47
C LEU A 239 -9.24 19.11 19.29
N THR A 240 -9.72 18.04 18.68
CA THR A 240 -9.56 16.68 19.22
C THR A 240 -8.10 16.23 19.10
N PHE A 241 -7.78 15.09 19.70
CA PHE A 241 -6.49 14.42 19.48
C PHE A 241 -6.19 14.20 17.99
N PHE A 242 -7.20 13.89 17.18
CA PHE A 242 -7.05 13.74 15.73
C PHE A 242 -6.70 15.07 15.05
N GLY A 243 -7.39 16.17 15.40
CA GLY A 243 -7.08 17.51 14.90
C GLY A 243 -5.68 17.98 15.28
N GLN A 244 -5.27 17.74 16.53
CA GLN A 244 -3.93 18.07 17.01
C GLN A 244 -2.84 17.27 16.27
N MET A 245 -3.09 15.98 16.00
CA MET A 245 -2.19 15.15 15.19
C MET A 245 -2.04 15.67 13.75
N ILE A 246 -3.12 16.17 13.13
CA ILE A 246 -3.03 16.80 11.80
C ILE A 246 -2.11 18.02 11.85
N VAL A 247 -2.31 18.91 12.83
CA VAL A 247 -1.45 20.11 12.98
C VAL A 247 0.01 19.71 13.21
N LEU A 248 0.27 18.70 14.04
CA LEU A 248 1.63 18.20 14.28
C LEU A 248 2.29 17.60 13.03
N ILE A 249 1.53 16.96 12.14
CA ILE A 249 2.04 16.41 10.87
C ILE A 249 2.34 17.53 9.85
N LEU A 250 1.63 18.66 9.93
CA LEU A 250 1.81 19.80 9.03
C LEU A 250 3.05 20.64 9.37
N ILE A 251 3.54 20.57 10.61
CA ILE A 251 4.75 21.24 11.11
C ILE A 251 5.99 20.40 10.72
#